data_AF-A0A7K4ULJ6-F1
#
_entry.id   AF-A0A7K4ULJ6-F1
#
_cell.length_a   1.000
_cell.length_b   1.000
_cell.length_c   1.000
_cell.angle_alpha   90.00
_cell.angle_beta   90.00
_cell.angle_gamma   90.00
#
_symmetry.space_group_name_H-M   'P 1'
#
loop_
_entity.id
_entity.type
_entity.pdbx_description
1 polymer ?
#
loop_
_entity_poly.entity_id
_entity_poly.type
_entity_poly.pdbx_seq_one_letter_code
_entity_poly.pdbx_strand_id
1 'polypeptide(L)'
;LLVSKDLGKHLLEVEDLLQKHGLLEADISAQTERYQPCDPQIICNRVNHVRTCLEELEELAAKRRKELEDSRRLWTFFQEMEEAEAWIRDKEKILAAKGCGRDLSSVVALTAKHKAMLGELGNRRALLHQTMRKGEKILARKASGPAGVQEKMREVCLRWKKLEEVTGLHQQRLEDALNFFQFSAETDDLVAWLQDAYRIVSSDDFGHDDYSSRALLRKHRAVVDEVEKHRGAVAGLRRQLALLAPGHRQGVDVQIRVVEVEQLYAEVAEVAVLRTQWLQDALAVYRMFSEVHACEVWLDEKEQWLEKMDVPEELDEVEVVQHRW
;
A
#
# COMPACT_ATOMS: atom_id res chain seq x y z
N LEU A 1 42.22 -32.80 32.54
CA LEU A 1 41.41 -32.27 31.42
C LEU A 1 39.98 -32.79 31.45
N LEU A 2 39.75 -34.10 31.52
CA LEU A 2 38.40 -34.71 31.54
C LEU A 2 37.53 -34.30 32.75
N VAL A 3 38.16 -34.05 33.91
CA VAL A 3 37.48 -33.62 35.15
C VAL A 3 37.29 -32.08 35.20
N SER A 4 37.70 -31.35 34.16
CA SER A 4 37.58 -29.89 34.13
C SER A 4 36.11 -29.48 34.14
N LYS A 5 35.76 -28.54 35.02
CA LYS A 5 34.42 -27.93 35.10
C LYS A 5 34.24 -26.75 34.13
N ASP A 6 35.29 -26.34 33.45
CA ASP A 6 35.24 -25.23 32.52
C ASP A 6 34.45 -25.63 31.26
N LEU A 7 33.35 -24.96 30.98
CA LEU A 7 32.49 -25.23 29.81
C LEU A 7 32.60 -24.13 28.73
N GLY A 8 33.52 -23.17 28.89
CA GLY A 8 33.61 -21.96 28.08
C GLY A 8 32.54 -20.92 28.40
N LYS A 9 32.85 -19.65 28.12
CA LYS A 9 32.04 -18.47 28.46
C LYS A 9 31.41 -17.78 27.24
N HIS A 10 31.64 -18.29 26.04
CA HIS A 10 31.03 -17.84 24.79
C HIS A 10 31.25 -18.88 23.69
N LEU A 11 30.50 -18.80 22.58
CA LEU A 11 30.48 -19.85 21.54
C LEU A 11 31.88 -20.23 21.05
N LEU A 12 32.72 -19.24 20.71
CA LEU A 12 34.08 -19.47 20.21
C LEU A 12 34.95 -20.27 21.19
N GLU A 13 34.86 -19.97 22.49
CA GLU A 13 35.62 -20.70 23.52
C GLU A 13 35.12 -22.13 23.67
N VAL A 14 33.81 -22.36 23.54
CA VAL A 14 33.25 -23.72 23.58
C VAL A 14 33.68 -24.55 22.36
N GLU A 15 33.73 -23.94 21.18
CA GLU A 15 34.20 -24.60 19.95
C GLU A 15 35.66 -25.01 20.06
N ASP A 16 36.52 -24.13 20.59
CA ASP A 16 37.93 -24.44 20.87
C ASP A 16 38.07 -25.57 21.91
N LEU A 17 37.29 -25.54 23.00
CA LEU A 17 37.28 -26.60 24.00
C LEU A 17 36.80 -27.94 23.42
N LEU A 18 35.79 -27.94 22.54
CA LEU A 18 35.31 -29.14 21.84
C LEU A 18 36.37 -29.70 20.89
N GLN A 19 37.08 -28.84 20.17
CA GLN A 19 38.17 -29.25 19.29
C GLN A 19 39.31 -29.90 20.09
N LYS A 20 39.75 -29.25 21.18
CA LYS A 20 40.77 -29.80 22.10
C LYS A 20 40.34 -31.12 22.73
N HIS A 21 39.08 -31.24 23.15
CA HIS A 21 38.52 -32.46 23.70
C HIS A 21 38.44 -33.59 22.65
N GLY A 22 38.11 -33.25 21.40
CA GLY A 22 38.10 -34.21 20.29
C GLY A 22 39.47 -34.81 20.00
N LEU A 23 40.53 -34.01 20.08
CA LEU A 23 41.91 -34.51 19.96
C LEU A 23 42.26 -35.46 21.12
N LEU A 24 41.86 -35.12 22.34
CA LEU A 24 42.10 -35.95 23.51
C LEU A 24 41.35 -37.29 23.46
N GLU A 25 40.12 -37.33 22.95
CA GLU A 25 39.41 -38.59 22.73
C GLU A 25 40.05 -39.46 21.64
N ALA A 26 40.58 -38.84 20.57
CA ALA A 26 41.32 -39.57 19.55
C ALA A 26 42.59 -40.22 20.13
N ASP A 27 43.31 -39.51 21.01
CA ASP A 27 44.48 -40.04 21.71
C ASP A 27 44.10 -41.20 22.66
N ILE A 28 42.99 -41.08 23.40
CA ILE A 28 42.47 -42.15 24.27
C ILE A 28 42.15 -43.40 23.45
N SER A 29 41.39 -43.23 22.35
CA SER A 29 41.03 -44.34 21.45
C SER A 29 42.26 -45.04 20.88
N ALA A 30 43.26 -44.27 20.43
CA ALA A 30 44.50 -44.82 19.91
C ALA A 30 45.30 -45.61 20.97
N GLN A 31 45.23 -45.22 22.24
CA GLN A 31 45.89 -45.93 23.33
C GLN A 31 45.14 -47.20 23.76
N THR A 32 43.80 -47.19 23.71
CA THR A 32 42.95 -48.37 23.91
C THR A 32 43.24 -49.44 22.85
N GLU A 33 43.42 -49.06 21.58
CA GLU A 33 43.74 -49.98 20.48
C GLU A 33 45.16 -50.57 20.56
N ARG A 34 46.10 -49.87 21.20
CA ARG A 34 47.52 -50.29 21.32
C ARG A 34 47.80 -51.29 22.44
N TYR A 35 46.81 -51.64 23.23
CA TYR A 35 46.97 -52.58 24.33
C TYR A 35 47.12 -54.03 23.82
N GLN A 36 48.26 -54.70 24.12
CA GLN A 36 48.56 -56.11 23.73
C GLN A 36 48.89 -56.99 24.95
N PRO A 37 48.57 -58.31 24.96
CA PRO A 37 48.77 -59.19 26.10
C PRO A 37 50.16 -59.87 26.13
N CYS A 38 50.77 -59.97 27.32
CA CYS A 38 51.92 -60.87 27.63
C CYS A 38 51.83 -61.37 29.10
N ASP A 39 51.97 -62.69 29.33
CA ASP A 39 52.06 -63.55 30.58
C ASP A 39 50.83 -63.64 31.56
N PRO A 40 50.61 -64.74 32.34
CA PRO A 40 49.24 -65.22 32.63
C PRO A 40 48.53 -64.86 33.95
N GLN A 41 49.13 -64.32 35.02
CA GLN A 41 48.39 -64.16 36.31
C GLN A 41 48.52 -62.81 37.05
N ILE A 42 49.73 -62.29 37.29
CA ILE A 42 49.91 -60.91 37.79
C ILE A 42 49.42 -59.90 36.76
N ILE A 43 49.55 -60.27 35.50
CA ILE A 43 49.09 -59.49 34.35
C ILE A 43 47.58 -59.54 34.25
N CYS A 44 46.89 -60.68 34.43
CA CYS A 44 45.41 -60.69 34.44
C CYS A 44 44.81 -59.64 35.38
N ASN A 45 45.34 -59.49 36.60
CA ASN A 45 44.87 -58.47 37.55
C ASN A 45 45.23 -57.04 37.10
N ARG A 46 46.46 -56.81 36.62
CA ARG A 46 46.88 -55.49 36.11
C ARG A 46 46.12 -55.09 34.83
N VAL A 47 45.79 -56.06 34.00
CA VAL A 47 45.07 -55.91 32.73
C VAL A 47 43.61 -55.63 32.97
N ASN A 48 42.97 -56.36 33.90
CA ASN A 48 41.61 -56.05 34.31
C ASN A 48 41.54 -54.65 34.94
N HIS A 49 42.54 -54.26 35.76
CA HIS A 49 42.61 -52.92 36.31
C HIS A 49 42.77 -51.84 35.22
N VAL A 50 43.70 -52.02 34.27
CA VAL A 50 43.87 -51.08 33.14
C VAL A 50 42.61 -51.00 32.29
N ARG A 51 41.90 -52.12 32.06
CA ARG A 51 40.62 -52.13 31.35
C ARG A 51 39.56 -51.31 32.07
N THR A 52 39.38 -51.52 33.37
CA THR A 52 38.43 -50.73 34.18
C THR A 52 38.80 -49.24 34.18
N CYS A 53 40.09 -48.90 34.28
CA CYS A 53 40.52 -47.50 34.18
C CYS A 53 40.27 -46.89 32.79
N LEU A 54 40.40 -47.66 31.71
CA LEU A 54 40.07 -47.20 30.36
C LEU A 54 38.55 -46.99 30.20
N GLU A 55 37.73 -47.91 30.71
CA GLU A 55 36.27 -47.80 30.73
C GLU A 55 35.82 -46.54 31.50
N GLU A 56 36.39 -46.29 32.69
CA GLU A 56 36.14 -45.07 33.48
C GLU A 56 36.57 -43.81 32.71
N LEU A 57 37.69 -43.87 31.98
CA LEU A 57 38.20 -42.75 31.19
C LEU A 57 37.27 -42.43 30.01
N GLU A 58 36.76 -43.45 29.33
CA GLU A 58 35.78 -43.34 28.24
C GLU A 58 34.45 -42.76 28.74
N GLU A 59 33.95 -43.21 29.90
CA GLU A 59 32.75 -42.65 30.52
C GLU A 59 32.92 -41.17 30.88
N LEU A 60 34.07 -40.80 31.47
CA LEU A 60 34.39 -39.41 31.80
C LEU A 60 34.51 -38.55 30.54
N ALA A 61 35.12 -39.08 29.47
CA ALA A 61 35.22 -38.40 28.19
C ALA A 61 33.85 -38.17 27.54
N ALA A 62 33.01 -39.20 27.48
CA ALA A 62 31.65 -39.10 26.95
C ALA A 62 30.79 -38.10 27.74
N LYS A 63 30.89 -38.11 29.07
CA LYS A 63 30.20 -37.14 29.94
C LYS A 63 30.66 -35.72 29.65
N ARG A 64 31.97 -35.50 29.56
CA ARG A 64 32.57 -34.20 29.27
C ARG A 64 32.15 -33.66 27.90
N ARG A 65 32.17 -34.51 26.87
CA ARG A 65 31.68 -34.19 25.52
C ARG A 65 30.22 -33.74 25.54
N LYS A 66 29.36 -34.47 26.25
CA LYS A 66 27.94 -34.12 26.41
C LYS A 66 27.76 -32.74 27.06
N GLU A 67 28.51 -32.44 28.12
CA GLU A 67 28.46 -31.14 28.79
C GLU A 67 28.94 -29.99 27.88
N LEU A 68 30.01 -30.21 27.10
CA LEU A 68 30.49 -29.26 26.11
C LEU A 68 29.49 -29.02 24.98
N GLU A 69 28.84 -30.07 24.47
CA GLU A 69 27.79 -29.93 23.47
C GLU A 69 26.58 -29.17 24.00
N ASP A 70 26.18 -29.39 25.25
CA ASP A 70 25.10 -28.64 25.89
C ASP A 70 25.49 -27.16 26.08
N SER A 71 26.76 -26.87 26.42
CA SER A 71 27.30 -25.50 26.43
C SER A 71 27.26 -24.86 25.04
N ARG A 72 27.66 -25.60 24.00
CA ARG A 72 27.62 -25.10 22.61
C ARG A 72 26.21 -24.74 22.20
N ARG A 73 25.23 -25.61 22.46
CA ARG A 73 23.80 -25.36 22.18
C ARG A 73 23.30 -24.11 22.90
N LEU A 74 23.70 -23.89 24.16
CA LEU A 74 23.35 -22.71 24.95
C LEU A 74 23.90 -21.42 24.30
N TRP A 75 25.18 -21.40 23.96
CA TRP A 75 25.80 -20.21 23.39
C TRP A 75 25.36 -19.90 21.96
N THR A 76 25.10 -20.93 21.14
CA THR A 76 24.47 -20.75 19.82
C THR A 76 23.08 -20.12 19.97
N PHE A 77 22.28 -20.56 20.96
CA PHE A 77 20.98 -19.97 21.24
C PHE A 77 21.09 -18.48 21.63
N PHE A 78 22.03 -18.11 22.51
CA PHE A 78 22.22 -16.70 22.90
C PHE A 78 22.64 -15.83 21.72
N GLN A 79 23.56 -16.31 20.88
CA GLN A 79 23.96 -15.60 19.66
C GLN A 79 22.77 -15.39 18.72
N GLU A 80 21.97 -16.43 18.44
CA GLU A 80 20.76 -16.32 17.61
C GLU A 80 19.76 -15.29 18.18
N MET A 81 19.63 -15.21 19.51
CA MET A 81 18.77 -14.21 20.17
C MET A 81 19.32 -12.78 20.08
N GLU A 82 20.63 -12.59 20.19
CA GLU A 82 21.28 -11.29 20.00
C GLU A 82 21.14 -10.79 18.56
N GLU A 83 21.31 -11.67 17.58
CA GLU A 83 21.06 -11.37 16.17
C GLU A 83 19.58 -11.03 15.91
N ALA A 84 18.65 -11.72 16.57
CA ALA A 84 17.22 -11.40 16.53
C ALA A 84 16.94 -9.99 17.07
N GLU A 85 17.50 -9.66 18.23
CA GLU A 85 17.35 -8.34 18.84
C GLU A 85 17.97 -7.21 18.03
N ALA A 86 19.17 -7.40 17.49
CA ALA A 86 19.83 -6.40 16.66
C ALA A 86 18.97 -6.08 15.43
N TRP A 87 18.45 -7.13 14.78
CA TRP A 87 17.54 -6.99 13.65
C TRP A 87 16.25 -6.26 14.02
N ILE A 88 15.62 -6.61 15.15
CA ILE A 88 14.41 -5.94 15.64
C ILE A 88 14.68 -4.44 15.84
N ARG A 89 15.77 -4.11 16.54
CA ARG A 89 16.15 -2.72 16.82
C ARG A 89 16.37 -1.92 15.53
N ASP A 90 16.97 -2.52 14.51
CA ASP A 90 17.20 -1.84 13.24
C ASP A 90 15.88 -1.60 12.49
N LYS A 91 14.94 -2.55 12.54
CA LYS A 91 13.59 -2.34 11.98
C LYS A 91 12.80 -1.27 12.74
N GLU A 92 12.86 -1.25 14.07
CA GLU A 92 12.25 -0.19 14.89
C GLU A 92 12.79 1.19 14.49
N LYS A 93 14.12 1.33 14.30
CA LYS A 93 14.74 2.59 13.84
C LYS A 93 14.24 3.01 12.45
N ILE A 94 14.14 2.06 11.52
CA ILE A 94 13.63 2.35 10.16
C ILE A 94 12.18 2.84 10.22
N LEU A 95 11.34 2.21 11.04
CA LEU A 95 9.95 2.62 11.22
C LEU A 95 9.83 4.00 11.89
N ALA A 96 10.68 4.29 12.88
CA ALA A 96 10.70 5.58 13.56
C ALA A 96 11.15 6.73 12.64
N ALA A 97 12.09 6.48 11.72
CA ALA A 97 12.61 7.50 10.80
C ALA A 97 11.69 7.78 9.60
N LYS A 98 10.76 6.87 9.26
CA LYS A 98 9.90 7.01 8.08
C LYS A 98 8.65 7.84 8.36
N GLY A 99 8.48 8.91 7.58
CA GLY A 99 7.21 9.63 7.48
C GLY A 99 6.16 8.86 6.67
N CYS A 100 4.98 9.45 6.53
CA CYS A 100 3.84 8.86 5.82
C CYS A 100 3.71 9.32 4.36
N GLY A 101 4.76 9.91 3.79
CA GLY A 101 4.75 10.54 2.46
C GLY A 101 4.24 11.98 2.50
N ARG A 102 4.25 12.65 1.34
CA ARG A 102 3.88 14.08 1.18
C ARG A 102 2.85 14.31 0.09
N ASP A 103 2.56 13.29 -0.73
CA ASP A 103 1.66 13.30 -1.87
C ASP A 103 1.19 11.87 -2.15
N LEU A 104 0.16 11.72 -3.00
CA LEU A 104 -0.43 10.42 -3.31
C LEU A 104 0.60 9.40 -3.81
N SER A 105 1.50 9.82 -4.71
CA SER A 105 2.51 8.94 -5.30
C SER A 105 3.50 8.41 -4.25
N SER A 106 4.01 9.29 -3.39
CA SER A 106 4.94 8.93 -2.32
C SER A 106 4.28 8.04 -1.27
N VAL A 107 3.01 8.26 -0.92
CA VAL A 107 2.29 7.37 0.01
C VAL A 107 2.10 5.99 -0.61
N VAL A 108 1.68 5.89 -1.87
CA VAL A 108 1.52 4.61 -2.58
C VAL A 108 2.86 3.83 -2.61
N ALA A 109 3.96 4.52 -2.92
CA ALA A 109 5.29 3.92 -2.91
C ALA A 109 5.72 3.45 -1.52
N LEU A 110 5.43 4.23 -0.47
CA LEU A 110 5.72 3.84 0.92
C LEU A 110 4.86 2.67 1.39
N THR A 111 3.59 2.62 1.02
CA THR A 111 2.68 1.49 1.29
C THR A 111 3.19 0.21 0.65
N ALA A 112 3.69 0.27 -0.60
CA ALA A 112 4.32 -0.89 -1.25
C ALA A 112 5.57 -1.35 -0.50
N LYS A 113 6.45 -0.42 -0.08
CA LYS A 113 7.63 -0.72 0.74
C LYS A 113 7.26 -1.31 2.10
N HIS A 114 6.16 -0.85 2.71
CA HIS A 114 5.65 -1.38 3.97
C HIS A 114 5.16 -2.82 3.81
N LYS A 115 4.42 -3.13 2.74
CA LYS A 115 3.99 -4.50 2.41
C LYS A 115 5.17 -5.46 2.27
N ALA A 116 6.27 -5.02 1.62
CA ALA A 116 7.50 -5.81 1.54
C ALA A 116 8.10 -6.08 2.94
N MET A 117 8.14 -5.06 3.81
CA MET A 117 8.60 -5.20 5.19
C MET A 117 7.75 -6.18 6.02
N LEU A 118 6.42 -6.20 5.83
CA LEU A 118 5.53 -7.18 6.47
C LEU A 118 5.87 -8.62 6.06
N GLY A 119 6.25 -8.84 4.80
CA GLY A 119 6.75 -10.13 4.33
C GLY A 119 8.04 -10.55 5.04
N GLU A 120 9.00 -9.63 5.17
CA GLU A 120 10.23 -9.88 5.92
C GLU A 120 9.96 -10.20 7.41
N LEU A 121 9.02 -9.49 8.04
CA LEU A 121 8.59 -9.76 9.42
C LEU A 121 8.00 -11.15 9.57
N GLY A 122 7.15 -11.60 8.63
CA GLY A 122 6.60 -12.94 8.62
C GLY A 122 7.68 -14.03 8.62
N ASN A 123 8.68 -13.88 7.73
CA ASN A 123 9.82 -14.80 7.66
C ASN A 123 10.64 -14.79 8.96
N ARG A 124 10.91 -13.61 9.54
CA ARG A 124 11.67 -13.49 10.78
C ARG A 124 10.91 -14.06 11.98
N ARG A 125 9.58 -13.94 12.01
CA ARG A 125 8.72 -14.54 13.05
C ARG A 125 8.87 -16.05 13.10
N ALA A 126 8.85 -16.71 11.94
CA ALA A 126 9.01 -18.16 11.84
C ALA A 126 10.38 -18.61 12.38
N LEU A 127 11.45 -17.90 12.03
CA LEU A 127 12.80 -18.16 12.54
C LEU A 127 12.88 -17.95 14.06
N LEU A 128 12.32 -16.84 14.57
CA LEU A 128 12.28 -16.57 16.00
C LEU A 128 11.55 -17.67 16.77
N HIS A 129 10.42 -18.16 16.27
CA HIS A 129 9.72 -19.30 16.88
C HIS A 129 10.58 -20.58 16.92
N GLN A 130 11.39 -20.84 15.90
CA GLN A 130 12.31 -21.99 15.92
C GLN A 130 13.39 -21.81 16.99
N THR A 131 13.99 -20.63 17.12
CA THR A 131 14.97 -20.32 18.17
C THR A 131 14.35 -20.41 19.57
N MET A 132 13.11 -19.95 19.75
CA MET A 132 12.37 -20.09 21.01
C MET A 132 12.21 -21.57 21.41
N ARG A 133 11.84 -22.44 20.47
CA ARG A 133 11.78 -23.90 20.70
C ARG A 133 13.13 -24.51 21.07
N LYS A 134 14.25 -24.00 20.53
CA LYS A 134 15.60 -24.41 20.97
C LYS A 134 15.82 -24.03 22.44
N GLY A 135 15.42 -22.81 22.84
CA GLY A 135 15.46 -22.34 24.22
C GLY A 135 14.65 -23.22 25.18
N GLU A 136 13.42 -23.58 24.81
CA GLU A 136 12.57 -24.49 25.59
C GLU A 136 13.23 -25.87 25.80
N LYS A 137 13.85 -26.43 24.75
CA LYS A 137 14.60 -27.70 24.85
C LYS A 137 15.81 -27.59 25.78
N ILE A 138 16.48 -26.44 25.81
CA ILE A 138 17.61 -26.18 26.73
C ILE A 138 17.10 -26.13 28.18
N LEU A 139 15.97 -25.46 28.43
CA LEU A 139 15.33 -25.39 29.76
C LEU A 139 14.88 -26.77 30.26
N ALA A 140 14.35 -27.63 29.38
CA ALA A 140 13.86 -28.95 29.76
C ALA A 140 14.96 -29.95 30.20
N ARG A 141 16.22 -29.71 29.81
CA ARG A 141 17.33 -30.66 30.05
C ARG A 141 18.04 -30.50 31.41
N LYS A 142 17.84 -29.40 32.14
CA LYS A 142 18.45 -29.17 33.46
C LYS A 142 17.38 -28.81 34.49
N ALA A 143 17.36 -29.53 35.63
CA ALA A 143 16.44 -29.27 36.75
C ALA A 143 16.57 -27.85 37.34
N SER A 144 17.74 -27.22 37.16
CA SER A 144 17.97 -25.79 37.30
C SER A 144 18.53 -25.32 35.95
N GLY A 145 17.66 -24.81 35.06
CA GLY A 145 18.05 -24.32 33.74
C GLY A 145 19.22 -23.32 33.82
N PRO A 146 20.06 -23.22 32.76
CA PRO A 146 21.13 -22.23 32.75
C PRO A 146 20.56 -20.82 32.96
N ALA A 147 21.12 -20.09 33.93
CA ALA A 147 20.65 -18.76 34.31
C ALA A 147 20.59 -17.85 33.07
N GLY A 148 19.47 -17.15 32.89
CA GLY A 148 19.30 -16.14 31.84
C GLY A 148 18.60 -16.58 30.55
N VAL A 149 18.42 -17.88 30.26
CA VAL A 149 17.72 -18.32 29.02
C VAL A 149 16.27 -17.83 28.99
N GLN A 150 15.52 -18.08 30.07
CA GLN A 150 14.12 -17.65 30.17
C GLN A 150 13.99 -16.13 30.10
N GLU A 151 14.91 -15.41 30.75
CA GLU A 151 14.91 -13.94 30.74
C GLU A 151 15.21 -13.39 29.34
N LYS A 152 16.17 -13.97 28.62
CA LYS A 152 16.47 -13.58 27.24
C LYS A 152 15.30 -13.85 26.30
N MET A 153 14.65 -15.01 26.42
CA MET A 153 13.43 -15.30 25.65
C MET A 153 12.33 -14.27 25.92
N ARG A 154 12.15 -13.88 27.18
CA ARG A 154 11.17 -12.87 27.60
C ARG A 154 11.49 -11.50 27.01
N GLU A 155 12.75 -11.07 27.05
CA GLU A 155 13.21 -9.80 26.49
C GLU A 155 12.95 -9.73 24.97
N VAL A 156 13.39 -10.74 24.23
CA VAL A 156 13.22 -10.79 22.77
C VAL A 156 11.74 -10.82 22.40
N CYS A 157 10.91 -11.59 23.12
CA CYS A 157 9.47 -11.62 22.93
C CYS A 157 8.83 -10.23 23.15
N LEU A 158 9.25 -9.50 24.19
CA LEU A 158 8.74 -8.17 24.47
C LEU A 158 9.12 -7.18 23.36
N ARG A 159 10.37 -7.20 22.88
CA ARG A 159 10.81 -6.36 21.76
C ARG A 159 10.08 -6.72 20.46
N TRP A 160 9.84 -8.00 20.21
CA TRP A 160 9.07 -8.44 19.05
C TRP A 160 7.64 -7.90 19.08
N LYS A 161 6.95 -7.99 20.23
CA LYS A 161 5.61 -7.41 20.41
C LYS A 161 5.60 -5.91 20.16
N LYS A 162 6.57 -5.18 20.70
CA LYS A 162 6.72 -3.73 20.47
C LYS A 162 6.93 -3.41 18.99
N LEU A 163 7.74 -4.20 18.28
CA LEU A 163 7.93 -4.04 16.84
C LEU A 163 6.63 -4.27 16.07
N GLU A 164 5.83 -5.27 16.44
CA GLU A 164 4.50 -5.50 15.85
C GLU A 164 3.55 -4.32 16.08
N GLU A 165 3.52 -3.76 17.30
CA GLU A 165 2.73 -2.57 17.63
C GLU A 165 3.14 -1.36 16.79
N VAL A 166 4.44 -1.05 16.72
CA VAL A 166 4.96 0.08 15.94
C VAL A 166 4.73 -0.11 14.44
N THR A 167 4.84 -1.35 13.95
CA THR A 167 4.56 -1.69 12.56
C THR A 167 3.08 -1.47 12.23
N GLY A 168 2.17 -1.94 13.10
CA GLY A 168 0.73 -1.74 12.95
C GLY A 168 0.32 -0.28 12.99
N LEU A 169 0.91 0.51 13.90
CA LEU A 169 0.69 1.95 13.95
C LEU A 169 1.18 2.65 12.68
N HIS A 170 2.35 2.25 12.16
CA HIS A 170 2.85 2.80 10.90
C HIS A 170 1.95 2.44 9.72
N GLN A 171 1.40 1.22 9.69
CA GLN A 171 0.42 0.81 8.68
C GLN A 171 -0.83 1.69 8.71
N GLN A 172 -1.44 1.87 9.90
CA GLN A 172 -2.62 2.73 10.07
C GLN A 172 -2.34 4.16 9.60
N ARG A 173 -1.19 4.73 9.98
CA ARG A 173 -0.81 6.08 9.54
C ARG A 173 -0.60 6.19 8.03
N LEU A 174 -0.13 5.13 7.37
CA LEU A 174 -0.01 5.10 5.91
C LEU A 174 -1.38 4.99 5.23
N GLU A 175 -2.30 4.20 5.78
CA GLU A 175 -3.68 4.10 5.32
C GLU A 175 -4.43 5.43 5.47
N ASP A 176 -4.29 6.08 6.64
CA ASP A 176 -4.85 7.41 6.90
C ASP A 176 -4.34 8.45 5.90
N ALA A 177 -3.02 8.49 5.67
CA ALA A 177 -2.42 9.39 4.70
C ALA A 177 -2.88 9.07 3.27
N LEU A 178 -2.99 7.79 2.91
CA LEU A 178 -3.44 7.37 1.57
C LEU A 178 -4.86 7.86 1.31
N ASN A 179 -5.78 7.60 2.25
CA ASN A 179 -7.17 8.05 2.15
C ASN A 179 -7.26 9.57 2.04
N PHE A 180 -6.46 10.30 2.82
CA PHE A 180 -6.41 11.76 2.75
C PHE A 180 -5.92 12.28 1.38
N PHE A 181 -4.83 11.74 0.85
CA PHE A 181 -4.28 12.19 -0.43
C PHE A 181 -5.14 11.74 -1.63
N GLN A 182 -5.83 10.60 -1.54
CA GLN A 182 -6.81 10.18 -2.54
C GLN A 182 -8.01 11.14 -2.56
N PHE A 183 -8.61 11.39 -1.39
CA PHE A 183 -9.70 12.36 -1.25
C PHE A 183 -9.31 13.74 -1.79
N SER A 184 -8.11 14.20 -1.44
CA SER A 184 -7.61 15.49 -1.91
C SER A 184 -7.46 15.49 -3.44
N ALA A 185 -6.82 14.49 -4.04
CA ALA A 185 -6.66 14.41 -5.49
C ALA A 185 -8.02 14.36 -6.23
N GLU A 186 -8.96 13.55 -5.74
CA GLU A 186 -10.32 13.46 -6.31
C GLU A 186 -11.08 14.79 -6.19
N THR A 187 -10.91 15.51 -5.09
CA THR A 187 -11.49 16.84 -4.89
C THR A 187 -10.88 17.85 -5.86
N ASP A 188 -9.56 17.80 -6.06
CA ASP A 188 -8.83 18.69 -6.96
C ASP A 188 -9.25 18.50 -8.42
N ASP A 189 -9.38 17.24 -8.85
CA ASP A 189 -9.88 16.87 -10.17
C ASP A 189 -11.31 17.38 -10.37
N LEU A 190 -12.16 17.24 -9.36
CA LEU A 190 -13.54 17.75 -9.39
C LEU A 190 -13.59 19.28 -9.48
N VAL A 191 -12.74 20.00 -8.73
CA VAL A 191 -12.65 21.47 -8.82
C VAL A 191 -12.22 21.90 -10.22
N ALA A 192 -11.17 21.29 -10.77
CA ALA A 192 -10.68 21.61 -12.11
C ALA A 192 -11.79 21.40 -13.16
N TRP A 193 -12.50 20.27 -13.07
CA TRP A 193 -13.63 19.99 -13.95
C TRP A 193 -14.77 21.01 -13.80
N LEU A 194 -15.12 21.40 -12.57
CA LEU A 194 -16.16 22.39 -12.32
C LEU A 194 -15.79 23.77 -12.87
N GLN A 195 -14.52 24.18 -12.77
CA GLN A 195 -14.04 25.43 -13.35
C GLN A 195 -14.15 25.43 -14.89
N ASP A 196 -13.83 24.32 -15.53
CA ASP A 196 -14.01 24.15 -16.97
C ASP A 196 -15.49 24.15 -17.38
N ALA A 197 -16.34 23.46 -16.61
CA ALA A 197 -17.78 23.46 -16.81
C ALA A 197 -18.35 24.87 -16.66
N TYR A 198 -17.96 25.60 -15.60
CA TYR A 198 -18.36 26.98 -15.34
C TYR A 198 -18.09 27.86 -16.57
N ARG A 199 -16.87 27.82 -17.11
CA ARG A 199 -16.49 28.59 -18.31
C ARG A 199 -17.38 28.30 -19.52
N ILE A 200 -17.86 27.07 -19.68
CA ILE A 200 -18.75 26.71 -20.80
C ILE A 200 -20.17 27.18 -20.54
N VAL A 201 -20.68 26.98 -19.33
CA VAL A 201 -22.06 27.33 -18.97
C VAL A 201 -22.25 28.84 -18.77
N SER A 202 -21.18 29.58 -18.50
CA SER A 202 -21.18 31.04 -18.37
C SER A 202 -20.79 31.77 -19.67
N SER A 203 -20.66 31.05 -20.79
CA SER A 203 -20.33 31.68 -22.07
C SER A 203 -21.47 32.61 -22.52
N ASP A 204 -21.14 33.72 -23.17
CA ASP A 204 -22.09 34.65 -23.80
C ASP A 204 -22.22 34.42 -25.31
N ASP A 205 -21.63 33.34 -25.83
CA ASP A 205 -21.80 32.94 -27.24
C ASP A 205 -23.15 32.23 -27.42
N PHE A 206 -23.98 32.78 -28.29
CA PHE A 206 -25.31 32.26 -28.64
C PHE A 206 -25.42 31.84 -30.12
N GLY A 207 -24.33 31.93 -30.89
CA GLY A 207 -24.35 31.71 -32.35
C GLY A 207 -24.79 32.95 -33.12
N HIS A 208 -24.87 32.82 -34.44
CA HIS A 208 -25.23 33.91 -35.36
C HIS A 208 -26.33 33.53 -36.37
N ASP A 209 -26.83 32.29 -36.32
CA ASP A 209 -27.91 31.76 -37.16
C ASP A 209 -28.58 30.53 -36.49
N ASP A 210 -29.64 29.96 -37.08
CA ASP A 210 -30.34 28.78 -36.52
C ASP A 210 -29.39 27.58 -36.37
N TYR A 211 -28.49 27.37 -37.33
CA TYR A 211 -27.60 26.22 -37.35
C TYR A 211 -26.58 26.27 -36.21
N SER A 212 -25.85 27.38 -36.07
CA SER A 212 -24.83 27.62 -35.05
C SER A 212 -25.44 27.63 -33.65
N SER A 213 -26.59 28.30 -33.45
CA SER A 213 -27.31 28.32 -32.18
C SER A 213 -27.77 26.92 -31.75
N ARG A 214 -28.29 26.14 -32.70
CA ARG A 214 -28.69 24.74 -32.45
C ARG A 214 -27.50 23.85 -32.12
N ALA A 215 -26.36 24.06 -32.77
CA ALA A 215 -25.12 23.34 -32.46
C ALA A 215 -24.62 23.67 -31.04
N LEU A 216 -24.66 24.94 -30.63
CA LEU A 216 -24.31 25.36 -29.27
C LEU A 216 -25.26 24.76 -28.23
N LEU A 217 -26.57 24.76 -28.47
CA LEU A 217 -27.55 24.14 -27.57
C LEU A 217 -27.29 22.64 -27.38
N ARG A 218 -26.90 21.92 -28.44
CA ARG A 218 -26.52 20.49 -28.34
C ARG A 218 -25.28 20.29 -27.46
N LYS A 219 -24.24 21.10 -27.66
CA LYS A 219 -23.01 21.04 -26.83
C LYS A 219 -23.32 21.38 -25.37
N HIS A 220 -24.13 22.41 -25.12
CA HIS A 220 -24.55 22.82 -23.79
C HIS A 220 -25.30 21.71 -23.05
N ARG A 221 -26.25 21.04 -23.73
CA ARG A 221 -26.97 19.89 -23.16
C ARG A 221 -26.02 18.79 -22.69
N ALA A 222 -24.98 18.48 -23.47
CA ALA A 222 -23.99 17.48 -23.06
C ALA A 222 -23.26 17.87 -21.77
N VAL A 223 -22.98 19.17 -21.57
CA VAL A 223 -22.37 19.67 -20.33
C VAL A 223 -23.36 19.59 -19.16
N VAL A 224 -24.62 19.98 -19.37
CA VAL A 224 -25.69 19.87 -18.34
C VAL A 224 -25.86 18.42 -17.87
N ASP A 225 -25.89 17.46 -18.79
CA ASP A 225 -25.98 16.04 -18.46
C ASP A 225 -24.80 15.58 -17.60
N GLU A 226 -23.59 16.09 -17.88
CA GLU A 226 -22.39 15.78 -17.11
C GLU A 226 -22.38 16.45 -15.73
N VAL A 227 -22.91 17.67 -15.59
CA VAL A 227 -23.13 18.35 -14.30
C VAL A 227 -24.08 17.53 -13.41
N GLU A 228 -25.15 16.94 -13.97
CA GLU A 228 -26.05 16.10 -13.17
C GLU A 228 -25.36 14.79 -12.73
N LYS A 229 -24.48 14.19 -13.56
CA LYS A 229 -23.71 12.99 -13.15
C LYS A 229 -22.77 13.27 -11.98
N HIS A 230 -22.18 14.46 -11.90
CA HIS A 230 -21.28 14.85 -10.81
C HIS A 230 -22.01 15.19 -9.50
N ARG A 231 -23.35 15.35 -9.53
CA ARG A 231 -24.17 15.67 -8.35
C ARG A 231 -23.94 14.72 -7.18
N GLY A 232 -23.88 13.43 -7.48
CA GLY A 232 -23.69 12.38 -6.47
C GLY A 232 -22.30 12.43 -5.82
N ALA A 233 -21.27 12.78 -6.59
CA ALA A 233 -19.92 12.94 -6.09
C ALA A 233 -19.83 14.13 -5.13
N VAL A 234 -20.36 15.30 -5.54
CA VAL A 234 -20.39 16.51 -4.69
C VAL A 234 -21.19 16.27 -3.40
N ALA A 235 -22.38 15.68 -3.48
CA ALA A 235 -23.18 15.34 -2.31
C ALA A 235 -22.50 14.28 -1.41
N GLY A 236 -21.56 13.52 -1.95
CA GLY A 236 -20.77 12.51 -1.25
C GLY A 236 -19.59 13.07 -0.45
N LEU A 237 -19.09 14.28 -0.77
CA LEU A 237 -17.84 14.82 -0.23
C LEU A 237 -17.83 14.87 1.30
N ARG A 238 -18.90 15.34 1.94
CA ARG A 238 -18.97 15.39 3.41
C ARG A 238 -18.93 14.01 4.06
N ARG A 239 -19.51 13.00 3.41
CA ARG A 239 -19.43 11.61 3.90
C ARG A 239 -18.02 11.08 3.76
N GLN A 240 -17.35 11.34 2.64
CA GLN A 240 -15.94 10.95 2.44
C GLN A 240 -15.01 11.65 3.44
N LEU A 241 -15.20 12.96 3.66
CA LEU A 241 -14.47 13.73 4.68
C LEU A 241 -14.65 13.14 6.08
N ALA A 242 -15.86 12.69 6.43
CA ALA A 242 -16.14 12.09 7.74
C ALA A 242 -15.44 10.74 7.96
N LEU A 243 -15.05 10.05 6.88
CA LEU A 243 -14.30 8.79 6.93
C LEU A 243 -12.79 9.00 7.09
N LEU A 244 -12.28 10.23 6.90
CA LEU A 244 -10.87 10.53 7.09
C LEU A 244 -10.49 10.52 8.57
N ALA A 245 -9.21 10.24 8.82
CA ALA A 245 -8.65 10.24 10.18
C ALA A 245 -8.90 11.59 10.89
N PRO A 246 -9.08 11.60 12.22
CA PRO A 246 -9.45 12.82 12.97
C PRO A 246 -8.57 14.04 12.72
N GLY A 247 -7.26 13.85 12.55
CA GLY A 247 -6.34 14.95 12.25
C GLY A 247 -6.56 15.57 10.87
N HIS A 248 -6.91 14.78 9.86
CA HIS A 248 -7.17 15.25 8.51
C HIS A 248 -8.55 15.90 8.39
N ARG A 249 -9.59 15.26 8.95
CA ARG A 249 -10.98 15.78 8.87
C ARG A 249 -11.16 17.12 9.61
N GLN A 250 -10.37 17.38 10.64
CA GLN A 250 -10.40 18.63 11.41
C GLN A 250 -9.55 19.73 10.77
N GLY A 251 -8.82 19.43 9.70
CA GLY A 251 -8.08 20.42 8.93
C GLY A 251 -9.03 21.48 8.38
N VAL A 252 -8.76 22.75 8.69
CA VAL A 252 -9.59 23.88 8.26
C VAL A 252 -9.59 24.00 6.74
N ASP A 253 -8.41 23.87 6.12
CA ASP A 253 -8.26 23.97 4.66
C ASP A 253 -9.10 22.92 3.92
N VAL A 254 -9.15 21.69 4.42
CA VAL A 254 -9.91 20.58 3.82
C VAL A 254 -11.42 20.85 3.92
N GLN A 255 -11.87 21.37 5.06
CA GLN A 255 -13.27 21.72 5.28
C GLN A 255 -13.70 22.91 4.39
N ILE A 256 -12.87 23.95 4.30
CA ILE A 256 -13.09 25.09 3.41
C ILE A 256 -13.21 24.59 1.97
N ARG A 257 -12.28 23.75 1.54
CA ARG A 257 -12.26 23.23 0.17
C ARG A 257 -13.52 22.45 -0.20
N VAL A 258 -14.05 21.63 0.71
CA VAL A 258 -15.34 20.94 0.50
C VAL A 258 -16.49 21.93 0.31
N VAL A 259 -16.55 22.99 1.13
CA VAL A 259 -17.57 24.03 0.99
C VAL A 259 -17.43 24.79 -0.33
N GLU A 260 -16.19 25.11 -0.74
CA GLU A 260 -15.91 25.77 -2.02
C GLU A 260 -16.37 24.91 -3.21
N VAL A 261 -16.13 23.60 -3.18
CA VAL A 261 -16.60 22.69 -4.24
C VAL A 261 -18.14 22.65 -4.28
N GLU A 262 -18.79 22.56 -3.13
CA GLU A 262 -20.25 22.56 -3.03
C GLU A 262 -20.86 23.86 -3.57
N GLN A 263 -20.25 25.01 -3.25
CA GLN A 263 -20.67 26.32 -3.74
C GLN A 263 -20.46 26.47 -5.25
N LEU A 264 -19.28 26.12 -5.75
CA LEU A 264 -18.96 26.17 -7.18
C LEU A 264 -19.90 25.27 -7.98
N TYR A 265 -20.21 24.07 -7.48
CA TYR A 265 -21.19 23.19 -8.11
C TYR A 265 -22.58 23.82 -8.19
N ALA A 266 -23.04 24.43 -7.10
CA ALA A 266 -24.34 25.10 -7.07
C ALA A 266 -24.41 26.25 -8.09
N GLU A 267 -23.35 27.06 -8.17
CA GLU A 267 -23.24 28.15 -9.14
C GLU A 267 -23.24 27.63 -10.59
N VAL A 268 -22.41 26.61 -10.89
CA VAL A 268 -22.40 25.96 -12.22
C VAL A 268 -23.79 25.44 -12.59
N ALA A 269 -24.48 24.78 -11.66
CA ALA A 269 -25.81 24.23 -11.92
C ALA A 269 -26.84 25.35 -12.20
N GLU A 270 -26.81 26.44 -11.43
CA GLU A 270 -27.71 27.59 -11.63
C GLU A 270 -27.46 28.27 -12.99
N VAL A 271 -26.20 28.60 -13.28
CA VAL A 271 -25.81 29.25 -14.54
C VAL A 271 -26.13 28.35 -15.75
N ALA A 272 -25.98 27.03 -15.60
CA ALA A 272 -26.34 26.08 -16.65
C ALA A 272 -27.85 26.09 -16.98
N VAL A 273 -28.71 26.28 -15.98
CA VAL A 273 -30.16 26.43 -16.20
C VAL A 273 -30.45 27.72 -16.95
N LEU A 274 -29.85 28.85 -16.52
CA LEU A 274 -30.04 30.15 -17.18
C LEU A 274 -29.58 30.13 -18.64
N ARG A 275 -28.37 29.61 -18.93
CA ARG A 275 -27.86 29.51 -20.29
C ARG A 275 -28.69 28.58 -21.17
N THR A 276 -29.30 27.54 -20.59
CA THR A 276 -30.24 26.67 -21.32
C THR A 276 -31.42 27.48 -21.85
N GLN A 277 -31.98 28.37 -21.03
CA GLN A 277 -33.07 29.26 -21.44
C GLN A 277 -32.62 30.23 -22.52
N TRP A 278 -31.50 30.95 -22.29
CA TRP A 278 -31.01 31.94 -23.25
C TRP A 278 -30.64 31.36 -24.63
N LEU A 279 -30.05 30.16 -24.67
CA LEU A 279 -29.77 29.48 -25.94
C LEU A 279 -31.06 29.04 -26.66
N GLN A 280 -32.12 28.69 -25.92
CA GLN A 280 -33.42 28.38 -26.52
C GLN A 280 -34.08 29.64 -27.08
N ASP A 281 -34.00 30.76 -26.36
CA ASP A 281 -34.53 32.04 -26.81
C ASP A 281 -33.80 32.55 -28.06
N ALA A 282 -32.46 32.51 -28.07
CA ALA A 282 -31.66 32.86 -29.24
C ALA A 282 -32.01 31.99 -30.46
N LEU A 283 -32.14 30.67 -30.26
CA LEU A 283 -32.54 29.75 -31.32
C LEU A 283 -33.94 30.09 -31.87
N ALA A 284 -34.89 30.47 -31.02
CA ALA A 284 -36.23 30.89 -31.46
C ALA A 284 -36.17 32.16 -32.33
N VAL A 285 -35.36 33.15 -31.93
CA VAL A 285 -35.16 34.39 -32.70
C VAL A 285 -34.54 34.09 -34.08
N TYR A 286 -33.48 33.29 -34.14
CA TYR A 286 -32.84 32.97 -35.43
C TYR A 286 -33.71 32.13 -36.36
N ARG A 287 -34.60 31.28 -35.82
CA ARG A 287 -35.62 30.60 -36.63
C ARG A 287 -36.58 31.59 -37.25
N MET A 288 -37.10 32.52 -36.45
CA MET A 288 -37.98 33.56 -36.95
C MET A 288 -37.30 34.39 -38.05
N PHE A 289 -36.05 34.80 -37.87
CA PHE A 289 -35.30 35.50 -38.93
C PHE A 289 -35.13 34.67 -40.20
N SER A 290 -34.83 33.37 -40.07
CA SER A 290 -34.75 32.48 -41.23
C SER A 290 -36.08 32.32 -41.96
N GLU A 291 -37.19 32.26 -41.23
CA GLU A 291 -38.54 32.16 -41.80
C GLU A 291 -38.95 33.47 -42.50
N VAL A 292 -38.70 34.62 -41.86
CA VAL A 292 -38.92 35.94 -42.45
C VAL A 292 -38.10 36.11 -43.72
N HIS A 293 -36.81 35.75 -43.70
CA HIS A 293 -35.96 35.83 -44.89
C HIS A 293 -36.46 34.94 -46.03
N ALA A 294 -36.96 33.73 -45.71
CA ALA A 294 -37.55 32.86 -46.72
C ALA A 294 -38.83 33.47 -47.33
N CYS A 295 -39.66 34.14 -46.52
CA CYS A 295 -40.83 34.88 -47.01
C CYS A 295 -40.44 36.09 -47.87
N GLU A 296 -39.43 36.86 -47.47
CA GLU A 296 -38.92 38.00 -48.25
C GLU A 296 -38.42 37.55 -49.62
N VAL A 297 -37.57 36.51 -49.67
CA VAL A 297 -37.08 35.94 -50.93
C VAL A 297 -38.24 35.47 -51.81
N TRP A 298 -39.25 34.79 -51.24
CA TRP A 298 -40.41 34.35 -51.99
C TRP A 298 -41.24 35.53 -52.52
N LEU A 299 -41.43 36.58 -51.73
CA LEU A 299 -42.13 37.79 -52.15
C LEU A 299 -41.39 38.49 -53.29
N ASP A 300 -40.07 38.65 -53.17
CA ASP A 300 -39.23 39.24 -54.22
C ASP A 300 -39.32 38.43 -55.52
N GLU A 301 -39.31 37.10 -55.44
CA GLU A 301 -39.49 36.21 -56.60
C GLU A 301 -40.86 36.42 -57.26
N LYS A 302 -41.92 36.57 -56.47
CA LYS A 302 -43.29 36.82 -56.98
C LYS A 302 -43.43 38.22 -57.58
N GLU A 303 -42.85 39.24 -56.96
CA GLU A 303 -42.84 40.60 -57.49
C GLU A 303 -42.10 40.67 -58.83
N GLN A 304 -40.89 40.09 -58.91
CA GLN A 304 -40.14 40.00 -60.17
C GLN A 304 -40.87 39.21 -61.25
N TRP A 305 -41.65 38.20 -60.87
CA TRP A 305 -42.48 37.47 -61.82
C TRP A 305 -43.63 38.33 -62.36
N LEU A 306 -44.33 39.07 -61.48
CA LEU A 306 -45.40 39.99 -61.86
C LEU A 306 -44.90 41.12 -62.77
N GLU A 307 -43.75 41.71 -62.47
CA GLU A 307 -43.14 42.75 -63.30
C GLU A 307 -42.81 42.28 -64.73
N LYS A 308 -42.46 41.00 -64.87
CA LYS A 308 -42.11 40.37 -66.15
C LYS A 308 -43.32 39.74 -66.87
N MET A 309 -44.49 39.74 -66.23
CA MET A 309 -45.70 39.13 -66.79
C MET A 309 -46.39 40.13 -67.73
N ASP A 310 -46.39 39.82 -69.03
CA ASP A 310 -47.27 40.49 -69.99
C ASP A 310 -48.70 39.98 -69.81
N VAL A 311 -49.68 40.88 -69.76
CA VAL A 311 -51.10 40.52 -69.65
C VAL A 311 -51.55 39.92 -70.99
N PRO A 312 -51.93 38.63 -71.06
CA PRO A 312 -52.31 38.02 -72.33
C PRO A 312 -53.62 38.61 -72.86
N GLU A 313 -53.70 38.78 -74.18
CA GLU A 313 -54.90 39.30 -74.86
C GLU A 313 -55.87 38.19 -75.29
N GLU A 314 -55.42 36.92 -75.31
CA GLU A 314 -56.21 35.76 -75.73
C GLU A 314 -56.72 34.94 -74.53
N LEU A 315 -57.98 34.50 -74.60
CA LEU A 315 -58.68 33.79 -73.51
C LEU A 315 -57.93 32.53 -73.06
N ASP A 316 -57.42 31.76 -74.00
CA ASP A 316 -56.72 30.50 -73.74
C ASP A 316 -55.39 30.74 -72.99
N GLU A 317 -54.72 31.87 -73.22
CA GLU A 317 -53.49 32.27 -72.54
C GLU A 317 -53.77 32.84 -71.14
N VAL A 318 -54.90 33.53 -70.97
CA VAL A 318 -55.39 33.98 -69.66
C VAL A 318 -55.70 32.78 -68.75
N GLU A 319 -56.30 31.72 -69.26
CA GLU A 319 -56.56 30.48 -68.49
C GLU A 319 -55.25 29.81 -68.03
N VAL A 320 -54.20 29.81 -68.88
CA VAL A 320 -52.87 29.28 -68.54
C VAL A 320 -52.20 30.11 -67.43
N VAL A 321 -52.31 31.43 -67.48
CA VAL A 321 -51.80 32.31 -66.43
C VAL A 321 -52.60 32.11 -65.13
N GLN A 322 -53.92 31.96 -65.20
CA GLN A 322 -54.78 31.72 -64.04
C GLN A 322 -54.45 30.41 -63.30
N HIS A 323 -54.01 29.37 -64.00
CA HIS A 323 -53.60 28.10 -63.39
C HIS A 323 -52.17 28.09 -62.80
N ARG A 324 -51.37 29.13 -63.06
CA ARG A 324 -50.01 29.30 -62.49
C ARG A 324 -49.97 30.03 -61.15
N TRP A 325 -51.12 30.56 -60.72
CA TRP A 325 -51.33 31.24 -59.45
C TRP A 325 -51.61 30.28 -58.30
#